data_AF-A0A1X1TAV8-F1
#
_entry.id   AF-A0A1X1TAV8-F1
#
_cell.length_a   1.000
_cell.length_b   1.000
_cell.length_c   1.000
_cell.angle_alpha   90.00
_cell.angle_beta   90.00
_cell.angle_gamma   90.00
#
_symmetry.space_group_name_H-M   'P 1'
#
loop_
_entity.id
_entity.type
_entity.pdbx_description
1 polymer ?
#
loop_
_entity_poly.entity_id
_entity_poly.type
_entity_poly.pdbx_seq_one_letter_code
_entity_poly.pdbx_strand_id
1 'polypeptide(L)'
;MTSADVGLGFWLRYVEASGGLTEFVGDTTMVMLPSALQTALELPEELHVTADPDVAREDGATLLSAGHPALSRCADEVLAVGDVGALTVPVAATPPPPAEQLQAAARDQFTVEHGRIDANGAPTRSVRAILRVGALVDYTLSSDDHYQECAECWVDVPSQRRLDTQVSTKLAGLSAVPKDDAPLPEDLSAAIRYADRVIEQCAERRRSELGDDIGKARDAELDRVEAYYRDALATLERRREQAPADRRELLDARAESVRSERARRIEETRQKYRASQEIRPYRLHIYEIPVWRLPVDVRRGDRRYPLMIDWLIPLARFADIACPHCGADERLVATKTRLGCTACVPRPTVRLVPEPARPSAKPAAKAQQVVTPPPTPPPTPRPHRPVVRPDPGPRSANPDKVGDKLTRYVWDAVVRRDRRLARHCAPNSPAAAAIRLYGPSGAAWAIGLPPTEDMVAVAAQTTTSSSGVHHASMGYVETAAGKRFPFLLRWQAEGGAGQIDEVLPYDWPFESAYLRRWVNGPGRAGVQAPPPPRVPLGPVGESLWRNAIPLFGLPTVLRCLAALWRLPDEEGFVDVHGPAVLAAGIERLVCRRANLTTGRFADVAVAYGVEEAAVRAADADLQKCLQLGPQRWW
;
A
#
# COMPACT_ATOMS: atom_id res chain seq x y z
N MET A 1 31.27 -14.00 10.07
CA MET A 1 30.81 -12.65 10.43
C MET A 1 29.33 -12.75 10.77
N THR A 2 29.08 -13.12 12.02
CA THR A 2 27.78 -13.15 12.68
C THR A 2 27.18 -11.75 12.69
N SER A 3 25.84 -11.66 12.72
CA SER A 3 25.07 -10.40 12.71
C SER A 3 25.61 -9.42 13.75
N ALA A 4 26.47 -8.48 13.34
CA ALA A 4 26.97 -7.44 14.20
C ALA A 4 25.78 -6.60 14.68
N ASP A 5 25.68 -6.35 15.99
CA ASP A 5 24.72 -5.40 16.52
C ASP A 5 24.94 -4.05 15.82
N VAL A 6 23.90 -3.59 15.13
CA VAL A 6 23.90 -2.35 14.34
C VAL A 6 24.23 -1.15 15.22
N GLY A 7 23.81 -1.17 16.50
CA GLY A 7 24.09 -0.12 17.48
C GLY A 7 25.57 -0.04 17.82
N LEU A 8 26.18 -1.16 18.22
CA LEU A 8 27.62 -1.22 18.51
C LEU A 8 28.43 -0.84 17.27
N GLY A 9 28.08 -1.38 16.10
CA GLY A 9 28.77 -1.05 14.86
C GLY A 9 28.67 0.43 14.48
N PHE A 10 27.53 1.08 14.74
CA PHE A 10 27.37 2.53 14.58
C PHE A 10 28.29 3.30 15.53
N TRP A 11 28.28 2.95 16.81
CA TRP A 11 29.07 3.66 17.83
C TRP A 11 30.57 3.54 17.60
N LEU A 12 31.06 2.36 17.21
CA LEU A 12 32.48 2.17 16.89
C LEU A 12 32.91 3.07 15.72
N ARG A 13 32.12 3.12 14.64
CA ARG A 13 32.39 4.04 13.51
C ARG A 13 32.35 5.51 13.92
N TYR A 14 31.42 5.87 14.82
CA TYR A 14 31.34 7.23 15.36
C TYR A 14 32.61 7.59 16.15
N VAL A 15 33.07 6.69 17.02
CA VAL A 15 34.30 6.85 17.80
C VAL A 15 35.50 7.03 16.87
N GLU A 16 35.67 6.15 15.88
CA GLU A 16 36.76 6.23 14.90
C GLU A 16 36.72 7.56 14.11
N ALA A 17 35.55 7.96 13.62
CA ALA A 17 35.36 9.22 12.90
C ALA A 17 35.66 10.45 13.78
N SER A 18 35.49 10.31 15.09
CA SER A 18 35.74 11.35 16.09
C SER A 18 37.15 11.28 16.68
N GLY A 19 38.06 10.48 16.07
CA GLY A 19 39.47 10.40 16.44
C GLY A 19 39.79 9.42 17.59
N GLY A 20 38.85 8.57 17.99
CA GLY A 20 39.12 7.45 18.88
C GLY A 20 39.70 6.24 18.17
N LEU A 21 40.24 5.30 18.94
CA LEU A 21 40.86 4.08 18.44
C LEU A 21 40.06 2.87 18.89
N THR A 22 39.91 1.88 18.01
CA THR A 22 39.21 0.63 18.32
C THR A 22 40.06 -0.56 17.89
N GLU A 23 40.07 -1.61 18.72
CA GLU A 23 40.77 -2.87 18.44
C GLU A 23 39.88 -4.04 18.87
N PHE A 24 39.65 -4.97 17.95
CA PHE A 24 38.84 -6.15 18.22
C PHE A 24 39.64 -7.19 19.01
N VAL A 25 39.13 -7.60 20.18
CA VAL A 25 39.80 -8.52 21.11
C VAL A 25 38.81 -9.61 21.53
N GLY A 26 38.85 -10.76 20.85
CA GLY A 26 37.99 -11.90 21.15
C GLY A 26 36.51 -11.57 20.87
N ASP A 27 35.66 -11.64 21.89
CA ASP A 27 34.23 -11.31 21.81
C ASP A 27 33.92 -9.87 22.27
N THR A 28 34.96 -9.05 22.47
CA THR A 28 34.87 -7.64 22.85
C THR A 28 35.64 -6.74 21.88
N THR A 29 35.39 -5.44 21.94
CA THR A 29 36.22 -4.43 21.26
C THR A 29 36.82 -3.51 22.32
N MET A 30 38.14 -3.41 22.37
CA MET A 30 38.84 -2.42 23.19
C MET A 30 38.76 -1.07 22.48
N VAL A 31 38.41 -0.02 23.23
CA VAL A 31 38.17 1.31 22.70
C VAL A 31 38.95 2.32 23.53
N MET A 32 39.66 3.21 22.85
CA MET A 32 40.33 4.35 23.46
C MET A 32 39.66 5.65 22.99
N LEU A 33 39.10 6.40 23.93
CA LEU A 33 38.36 7.63 23.68
C LEU A 33 39.23 8.87 23.93
N PRO A 34 39.30 9.84 23.00
CA PRO A 34 39.92 11.13 23.26
C PRO A 34 39.13 11.90 24.33
N SER A 35 39.78 12.81 25.05
CA SER A 35 39.19 13.52 26.20
C SER A 35 37.87 14.23 25.91
N ALA A 36 37.69 14.73 24.68
CA ALA A 36 36.43 15.33 24.23
C ALA A 36 35.26 14.32 24.24
N LEU A 37 35.48 13.10 23.72
CA LEU A 37 34.48 12.04 23.72
C LEU A 37 34.25 11.46 25.11
N GLN A 38 35.29 11.35 25.94
CA GLN A 38 35.13 10.94 27.35
C GLN A 38 34.14 11.85 28.08
N THR A 39 34.31 13.18 27.91
CA THR A 39 33.44 14.18 28.52
C THR A 39 32.03 14.14 27.95
N ALA A 40 31.89 14.05 26.62
CA ALA A 40 30.58 14.06 25.96
C ALA A 40 29.75 12.79 26.25
N LEU A 41 30.40 11.64 26.29
CA LEU A 41 29.75 10.33 26.46
C LEU A 41 29.70 9.87 27.92
N GLU A 42 30.38 10.57 28.83
CA GLU A 42 30.56 10.16 30.24
C GLU A 42 31.15 8.73 30.36
N LEU A 43 32.13 8.44 29.51
CA LEU A 43 32.83 7.15 29.47
C LEU A 43 34.32 7.32 29.79
N PRO A 44 34.96 6.30 30.37
CA PRO A 44 36.40 6.34 30.66
C PRO A 44 37.23 6.41 29.37
N GLU A 45 38.51 6.77 29.51
CA GLU A 45 39.47 6.79 28.41
C GLU A 45 39.60 5.44 27.70
N GLU A 46 39.69 4.37 28.46
CA GLU A 46 39.85 3.00 27.96
C GLU A 46 38.69 2.13 28.47
N LEU A 47 38.05 1.39 27.57
CA LEU A 47 37.00 0.44 27.90
C LEU A 47 36.91 -0.70 26.89
N HIS A 48 36.54 -1.88 27.37
CA HIS A 48 36.08 -2.98 26.54
C HIS A 48 34.57 -2.88 26.35
N VAL A 49 34.09 -3.00 25.11
CA VAL A 49 32.66 -2.95 24.78
C VAL A 49 32.22 -4.22 24.08
N THR A 50 30.97 -4.60 24.32
CA THR A 50 30.31 -5.70 23.60
C THR A 50 28.81 -5.41 23.49
N ALA A 51 28.17 -6.05 22.52
CA ALA A 51 26.71 -6.07 22.38
C ALA A 51 26.09 -7.31 23.03
N ASP A 52 26.91 -8.29 23.42
CA ASP A 52 26.45 -9.54 23.99
C ASP A 52 26.32 -9.41 25.52
N PRO A 53 25.10 -9.56 26.09
CA PRO A 53 24.89 -9.42 27.54
C PRO A 53 25.55 -10.52 28.36
N ASP A 54 25.86 -11.68 27.79
CA ASP A 54 26.55 -12.77 28.48
C ASP A 54 28.06 -12.47 28.53
N VAL A 55 28.65 -12.04 27.40
CA VAL A 55 30.05 -11.58 27.36
C VAL A 55 30.26 -10.38 28.29
N ALA A 56 29.35 -9.41 28.31
CA ALA A 56 29.42 -8.27 29.23
C ALA A 56 29.44 -8.68 30.71
N ARG A 57 28.70 -9.74 31.05
CA ARG A 57 28.59 -10.25 32.42
C ARG A 57 29.82 -11.06 32.83
N GLU A 58 30.34 -11.89 31.92
CA GLU A 58 31.44 -12.82 32.19
C GLU A 58 32.80 -12.11 32.15
N ASP A 59 33.01 -11.23 31.17
CA ASP A 59 34.30 -10.57 30.93
C ASP A 59 34.38 -9.15 31.52
N GLY A 60 33.30 -8.67 32.15
CA GLY A 60 33.22 -7.31 32.71
C GLY A 60 33.26 -6.20 31.67
N ALA A 61 32.98 -6.51 30.40
CA ALA A 61 32.89 -5.54 29.32
C ALA A 61 31.63 -4.67 29.44
N THR A 62 31.72 -3.43 28.96
CA THR A 62 30.59 -2.51 28.91
C THR A 62 29.58 -2.97 27.84
N LEU A 63 28.36 -3.27 28.28
CA LEU A 63 27.27 -3.60 27.36
C LEU A 63 26.79 -2.34 26.63
N LEU A 64 27.05 -2.27 25.33
CA LEU A 64 26.50 -1.25 24.44
C LEU A 64 25.42 -1.88 23.56
N SER A 65 24.17 -1.69 23.98
CA SER A 65 22.97 -2.12 23.26
C SER A 65 21.92 -1.01 23.21
N ALA A 66 20.86 -1.21 22.43
CA ALA A 66 19.78 -0.24 22.30
C ALA A 66 19.25 0.22 23.68
N GLY A 67 19.24 1.54 23.90
CA GLY A 67 18.87 2.16 25.18
C GLY A 67 20.05 2.68 26.01
N HIS A 68 21.30 2.38 25.64
CA HIS A 68 22.46 2.95 26.32
C HIS A 68 22.56 4.48 26.06
N PRO A 69 22.79 5.32 27.09
CA PRO A 69 22.85 6.78 26.93
C PRO A 69 23.91 7.25 25.93
N ALA A 70 25.09 6.64 25.91
CA ALA A 70 26.15 6.98 24.96
C ALA A 70 25.71 6.81 23.49
N LEU A 71 24.96 5.74 23.17
CA LEU A 71 24.42 5.53 21.83
C LEU A 71 23.44 6.63 21.45
N SER A 72 22.56 7.01 22.37
CA SER A 72 21.55 8.05 22.14
C SER A 72 22.21 9.42 21.93
N ARG A 73 23.20 9.79 22.75
CA ARG A 73 23.98 11.04 22.57
C ARG A 73 24.69 11.09 21.23
N CYS A 74 25.38 10.01 20.84
CA CYS A 74 26.04 9.91 19.55
C CYS A 74 25.04 10.04 18.39
N ALA A 75 23.87 9.38 18.49
CA ALA A 75 22.84 9.47 17.47
C ALA A 75 22.30 10.90 17.35
N ASP A 76 21.97 11.54 18.47
CA ASP A 76 21.48 12.92 18.51
C ASP A 76 22.49 13.90 17.93
N GLU A 77 23.78 13.75 18.25
CA GLU A 77 24.85 14.59 17.69
C GLU A 77 24.96 14.44 16.17
N VAL A 78 24.97 13.21 15.65
CA VAL A 78 25.01 12.94 14.21
C VAL A 78 23.77 13.50 13.51
N LEU A 79 22.59 13.35 14.11
CA LEU A 79 21.33 13.86 13.57
C LEU A 79 21.29 15.39 13.57
N ALA A 80 21.87 16.04 14.58
CA ALA A 80 21.93 17.50 14.70
C ALA A 80 22.83 18.15 13.65
N VAL A 81 23.91 17.47 13.24
CA VAL A 81 24.76 17.93 12.12
C VAL A 81 23.97 17.94 10.80
N GLY A 82 23.08 16.97 10.62
CA GLY A 82 22.31 16.78 9.40
C GLY A 82 23.13 16.12 8.28
N ASP A 83 22.42 15.39 7.44
CA ASP A 83 22.94 14.63 6.31
C ASP A 83 22.53 15.32 5.01
N VAL A 84 23.31 16.33 4.62
CA VAL A 84 23.04 17.18 3.45
C VAL A 84 24.12 16.96 2.39
N GLY A 85 23.72 16.79 1.14
CA GLY A 85 24.69 16.60 0.06
C GLY A 85 24.09 16.52 -1.34
N ALA A 86 24.89 16.87 -2.33
CA ALA A 86 24.63 16.53 -3.72
C ALA A 86 25.39 15.23 -4.06
N LEU A 87 24.70 14.32 -4.72
CA LEU A 87 25.16 12.97 -5.01
C LEU A 87 25.00 12.71 -6.50
N THR A 88 26.00 12.12 -7.15
CA THR A 88 25.86 11.64 -8.53
C THR A 88 25.89 10.12 -8.55
N VAL A 89 25.03 9.51 -9.36
CA VAL A 89 25.08 8.06 -9.59
C VAL A 89 26.04 7.79 -10.75
N PRO A 90 27.18 7.13 -10.50
CA PRO A 90 28.12 6.78 -11.55
C PRO A 90 27.49 5.74 -12.48
N VAL A 91 27.60 5.99 -13.79
CA VAL A 91 27.22 5.03 -14.82
C VAL A 91 28.30 5.00 -15.88
N ALA A 92 28.66 3.78 -16.31
CA ALA A 92 29.63 3.56 -17.37
C ALA A 92 29.29 4.42 -18.61
N ALA A 93 30.32 4.81 -19.36
CA ALA A 93 30.14 5.52 -20.63
C ALA A 93 29.59 4.57 -21.72
N THR A 94 28.38 4.07 -21.52
CA THR A 94 27.66 3.25 -22.49
C THR A 94 27.08 4.18 -23.56
N PRO A 95 27.14 3.83 -24.85
CA PRO A 95 26.42 4.57 -25.88
C PRO A 95 24.90 4.51 -25.63
N PRO A 96 24.12 5.48 -26.14
CA PRO A 96 22.67 5.41 -26.01
C PRO A 96 22.12 4.18 -26.74
N PRO A 97 21.10 3.51 -26.19
CA PRO A 97 20.35 2.51 -26.96
C PRO A 97 19.73 3.14 -28.22
N PRO A 98 19.49 2.36 -29.28
CA PRO A 98 18.78 2.84 -30.47
C PRO A 98 17.43 3.47 -30.11
N ALA A 99 17.07 4.56 -30.80
CA ALA A 99 15.82 5.28 -30.55
C ALA A 99 14.58 4.37 -30.65
N GLU A 100 14.61 3.39 -31.55
CA GLU A 100 13.55 2.39 -31.75
C GLU A 100 13.33 1.51 -30.53
N GLN A 101 14.41 1.12 -29.85
CA GLN A 101 14.36 0.32 -28.62
C GLN A 101 13.77 1.14 -27.47
N LEU A 102 14.22 2.38 -27.30
CA LEU A 102 13.65 3.28 -26.27
C LEU A 102 12.19 3.63 -26.57
N GLN A 103 11.83 3.81 -27.84
CA GLN A 103 10.44 4.01 -28.26
C GLN A 103 9.56 2.79 -27.92
N ALA A 104 10.03 1.57 -28.19
CA ALA A 104 9.31 0.36 -27.84
C ALA A 104 9.10 0.26 -26.33
N ALA A 105 10.16 0.52 -25.54
CA ALA A 105 10.06 0.58 -24.08
C ALA A 105 9.10 1.68 -23.59
N ALA A 106 9.07 2.83 -24.26
CA ALA A 106 8.16 3.94 -23.91
C ALA A 106 6.70 3.56 -24.17
N ARG A 107 6.41 2.87 -25.27
CA ARG A 107 5.06 2.36 -25.55
C ARG A 107 4.66 1.24 -24.60
N ASP A 108 5.61 0.43 -24.16
CA ASP A 108 5.36 -0.64 -23.18
C ASP A 108 5.07 -0.06 -21.78
N GLN A 109 5.71 1.06 -21.40
CA GLN A 109 5.53 1.71 -20.10
C GLN A 109 4.33 2.67 -20.06
N PHE A 110 4.10 3.46 -21.11
CA PHE A 110 3.07 4.49 -21.13
C PHE A 110 1.94 4.15 -22.09
N THR A 111 0.72 4.15 -21.58
CA THR A 111 -0.47 3.97 -22.42
C THR A 111 -1.13 5.32 -22.69
N VAL A 112 -1.17 5.75 -23.96
CA VAL A 112 -1.89 6.96 -24.37
C VAL A 112 -3.22 6.58 -25.03
N GLU A 113 -4.33 7.10 -24.53
CA GLU A 113 -5.63 6.91 -25.17
C GLU A 113 -5.69 7.67 -26.51
N HIS A 114 -6.13 6.95 -27.55
CA HIS A 114 -6.25 7.47 -28.91
C HIS A 114 -4.93 7.99 -29.53
N GLY A 115 -3.78 7.66 -28.94
CA GLY A 115 -2.48 8.10 -29.41
C GLY A 115 -1.41 7.02 -29.33
N ARG A 116 -0.33 7.19 -30.07
CA ARG A 116 0.86 6.32 -30.07
C ARG A 116 2.12 7.17 -29.93
N ILE A 117 3.08 6.71 -29.14
CA ILE A 117 4.37 7.40 -28.94
C ILE A 117 5.33 7.00 -30.06
N ASP A 118 5.81 7.95 -30.84
CA ASP A 118 6.84 7.74 -31.87
C ASP A 118 8.06 8.61 -31.55
N ALA A 119 9.27 8.06 -31.62
CA ALA A 119 10.50 8.84 -31.47
C ALA A 119 10.64 9.82 -32.63
N ASN A 120 11.01 11.06 -32.32
CA ASN A 120 11.19 12.15 -33.29
C ASN A 120 12.66 12.63 -33.34
N GLY A 121 13.58 11.87 -32.77
CA GLY A 121 15.00 12.20 -32.77
C GLY A 121 15.85 11.18 -32.02
N ALA A 122 17.16 11.38 -32.05
CA ALA A 122 18.10 10.54 -31.32
C ALA A 122 18.06 10.85 -29.81
N PRO A 123 18.24 9.83 -28.95
CA PRO A 123 18.41 10.05 -27.52
C PRO A 123 19.67 10.85 -27.21
N THR A 124 19.58 11.79 -26.28
CA THR A 124 20.69 12.63 -25.81
C THR A 124 20.98 12.36 -24.34
N ARG A 125 22.24 12.45 -23.93
CA ARG A 125 22.61 12.25 -22.52
C ARG A 125 22.23 13.48 -21.71
N SER A 126 21.62 13.28 -20.55
CA SER A 126 21.31 14.35 -19.59
C SER A 126 21.43 13.80 -18.16
N VAL A 127 21.26 14.68 -17.19
CA VAL A 127 21.01 14.32 -15.79
C VAL A 127 19.59 14.72 -15.40
N ARG A 128 19.03 14.00 -14.43
CA ARG A 128 17.73 14.28 -13.82
C ARG A 128 17.90 14.35 -12.30
N ALA A 129 17.49 15.46 -11.70
CA ALA A 129 17.60 15.68 -10.26
C ALA A 129 16.45 15.00 -9.50
N ILE A 130 16.79 14.25 -8.45
CA ILE A 130 15.86 13.61 -7.53
C ILE A 130 16.22 14.05 -6.11
N LEU A 131 15.25 14.60 -5.40
CA LEU A 131 15.38 15.03 -4.02
C LEU A 131 15.04 13.87 -3.09
N ARG A 132 15.87 13.61 -2.08
CA ARG A 132 15.56 12.72 -0.95
C ARG A 132 15.55 13.55 0.32
N VAL A 133 14.43 13.54 1.03
CA VAL A 133 14.25 14.18 2.33
C VAL A 133 14.01 13.10 3.37
N GLY A 134 14.75 13.16 4.47
CA GLY A 134 14.55 12.31 5.65
C GLY A 134 14.28 13.17 6.88
N ALA A 135 13.28 12.79 7.66
CA ALA A 135 12.92 13.43 8.91
C ALA A 135 12.64 12.37 9.98
N LEU A 136 13.01 12.68 11.21
CA LEU A 136 12.51 11.97 12.38
C LEU A 136 11.17 12.60 12.77
N VAL A 137 10.20 11.75 13.08
CA VAL A 137 8.91 12.19 13.57
C VAL A 137 8.72 11.61 14.96
N ASP A 138 8.69 12.50 15.94
CA ASP A 138 8.45 12.18 17.34
C ASP A 138 6.95 12.37 17.62
N TYR A 139 6.28 11.28 17.98
CA TYR A 139 4.88 11.28 18.37
C TYR A 139 4.78 11.20 19.89
N THR A 140 4.04 12.13 20.48
CA THR A 140 3.65 12.08 21.89
C THR A 140 2.15 11.87 21.95
N LEU A 141 1.70 10.69 22.37
CA LEU A 141 0.27 10.35 22.43
C LEU A 141 -0.29 10.55 23.85
N SER A 142 0.55 10.32 24.86
CA SER A 142 0.26 10.58 26.26
C SER A 142 1.52 11.06 26.98
N SER A 143 1.45 11.33 28.29
CA SER A 143 2.65 11.59 29.11
C SER A 143 3.64 10.42 29.17
N ASP A 144 3.17 9.21 28.85
CA ASP A 144 3.92 7.96 29.03
C ASP A 144 4.20 7.27 27.68
N ASP A 145 3.48 7.66 26.62
CA ASP A 145 3.51 7.03 25.30
C ASP A 145 4.20 7.94 24.27
N HIS A 146 5.47 7.62 24.00
CA HIS A 146 6.30 8.29 23.00
C HIS A 146 6.76 7.30 21.93
N TYR A 147 6.67 7.71 20.67
CA TYR A 147 7.16 6.94 19.52
C TYR A 147 8.03 7.83 18.66
N GLN A 148 9.09 7.25 18.10
CA GLN A 148 9.91 7.93 17.10
C GLN A 148 9.93 7.05 15.84
N GLU A 149 9.62 7.65 14.69
CA GLU A 149 9.68 6.97 13.41
C GLU A 149 10.49 7.79 12.39
N CYS A 150 11.11 7.10 11.43
CA CYS A 150 11.78 7.74 10.31
C CYS A 150 10.82 7.90 9.13
N ALA A 151 10.58 9.14 8.72
CA ALA A 151 9.86 9.46 7.50
C ALA A 151 10.86 9.81 6.38
N GLU A 152 10.72 9.14 5.24
CA GLU A 152 11.49 9.47 4.03
C GLU A 152 10.55 9.80 2.86
N CYS A 153 10.90 10.84 2.12
CA CYS A 153 10.20 11.27 0.92
C CYS A 153 11.21 11.46 -0.22
N TRP A 154 10.95 10.79 -1.34
CA TRP A 154 11.74 10.92 -2.57
C TRP A 154 10.92 11.66 -3.60
N VAL A 155 11.43 12.76 -4.15
CA VAL A 155 10.73 13.64 -5.06
C VAL A 155 11.53 13.81 -6.35
N ASP A 156 10.89 13.54 -7.48
CA ASP A 156 11.43 13.87 -8.78
C ASP A 156 11.32 15.38 -9.01
N VAL A 157 12.46 16.08 -9.04
CA VAL A 157 12.48 17.55 -9.00
C VAL A 157 11.76 18.18 -10.20
N PRO A 158 12.00 17.75 -11.46
CA PRO A 158 11.35 18.38 -12.61
C PRO A 158 9.84 18.14 -12.67
N SER A 159 9.33 17.03 -12.14
CA SER A 159 7.87 16.78 -12.11
C SER A 159 7.21 17.22 -10.81
N GLN A 160 8.00 17.54 -9.77
CA GLN A 160 7.56 17.87 -8.41
C GLN A 160 6.64 16.80 -7.81
N ARG A 161 6.99 15.52 -8.02
CA ARG A 161 6.18 14.38 -7.57
C ARG A 161 6.96 13.42 -6.73
N ARG A 162 6.24 12.76 -5.82
CA ARG A 162 6.78 11.65 -5.05
C ARG A 162 7.09 10.48 -5.99
N LEU A 163 8.27 9.90 -5.85
CA LEU A 163 8.62 8.64 -6.51
C LEU A 163 7.92 7.48 -5.85
N ASP A 164 7.56 6.49 -6.66
CA ASP A 164 7.08 5.20 -6.17
C ASP A 164 8.10 4.53 -5.23
N THR A 165 7.59 3.78 -4.25
CA THR A 165 8.41 3.13 -3.22
C THR A 165 9.43 2.16 -3.82
N GLN A 166 9.09 1.44 -4.90
CA GLN A 166 10.05 0.52 -5.54
C GLN A 166 11.19 1.28 -6.21
N VAL A 167 10.89 2.44 -6.82
CA VAL A 167 11.89 3.31 -7.44
C VAL A 167 12.80 3.89 -6.37
N SER A 168 12.25 4.45 -5.30
CA SER A 168 13.03 5.03 -4.22
C SER A 168 13.90 3.99 -3.51
N THR A 169 13.39 2.77 -3.25
CA THR A 169 14.21 1.69 -2.66
C THR A 169 15.37 1.29 -3.57
N LYS A 170 15.14 1.20 -4.89
CA LYS A 170 16.22 0.90 -5.83
C LYS A 170 17.27 2.02 -5.85
N LEU A 171 16.83 3.28 -5.89
CA LEU A 171 17.73 4.44 -5.85
C LEU A 171 18.53 4.49 -4.55
N ALA A 172 17.90 4.22 -3.41
CA ALA A 172 18.57 4.16 -2.11
C ALA A 172 19.66 3.08 -2.05
N GLY A 173 19.53 2.00 -2.84
CA GLY A 173 20.50 0.92 -2.93
C GLY A 173 21.61 1.16 -3.98
N LEU A 174 21.57 2.26 -4.73
CA LEU A 174 22.64 2.58 -5.68
C LEU A 174 23.85 3.15 -4.94
N SER A 175 25.04 2.75 -5.39
CA SER A 175 26.25 3.47 -5.04
C SER A 175 26.19 4.87 -5.66
N ALA A 176 26.35 5.90 -4.86
CA ALA A 176 26.41 7.28 -5.29
C ALA A 176 27.64 7.94 -4.68
N VAL A 177 28.21 8.90 -5.40
CA VAL A 177 29.42 9.60 -4.99
C VAL A 177 29.06 11.06 -4.70
N PRO A 178 29.61 11.68 -3.64
CA PRO A 178 29.48 13.11 -3.42
C PRO A 178 29.87 13.90 -4.66
N LYS A 179 29.09 14.94 -4.95
CA LYS A 179 29.34 15.88 -6.03
C LYS A 179 29.53 17.27 -5.42
N ASP A 180 30.76 17.75 -5.46
CA ASP A 180 31.10 19.09 -5.00
C ASP A 180 30.67 20.14 -6.06
N ASP A 181 30.23 21.30 -5.59
CA ASP A 181 29.96 22.52 -6.40
C ASP A 181 28.93 22.40 -7.55
N ALA A 182 27.94 21.53 -7.42
CA ALA A 182 26.84 21.46 -8.40
C ALA A 182 25.88 22.66 -8.28
N PRO A 183 25.49 23.33 -9.39
CA PRO A 183 24.43 24.31 -9.33
C PRO A 183 23.12 23.65 -8.90
N LEU A 184 22.41 24.28 -7.97
CA LEU A 184 21.12 23.79 -7.50
C LEU A 184 20.10 23.81 -8.65
N PRO A 185 19.25 22.78 -8.78
CA PRO A 185 18.16 22.79 -9.75
C PRO A 185 17.20 23.96 -9.49
N GLU A 186 16.72 24.63 -10.55
CA GLU A 186 15.80 25.78 -10.44
C GLU A 186 14.52 25.45 -9.65
N ASP A 187 13.97 24.24 -9.82
CA ASP A 187 12.72 23.80 -9.18
C ASP A 187 12.91 23.20 -7.77
N LEU A 188 14.12 23.24 -7.21
CA LEU A 188 14.43 22.58 -5.94
C LEU A 188 13.55 23.07 -4.78
N SER A 189 13.33 24.39 -4.65
CA SER A 189 12.49 24.93 -3.57
C SER A 189 11.05 24.45 -3.64
N ALA A 190 10.51 24.25 -4.85
CA ALA A 190 9.17 23.71 -5.03
C ALA A 190 9.11 22.22 -4.66
N ALA A 191 10.14 21.45 -5.03
CA ALA A 191 10.28 20.05 -4.62
C ALA A 191 10.42 19.88 -3.09
N ILE A 192 11.17 20.76 -2.42
CA ILE A 192 11.30 20.76 -0.95
C ILE A 192 9.95 21.03 -0.30
N ARG A 193 9.22 22.08 -0.71
CA ARG A 193 7.85 22.35 -0.20
C ARG A 193 6.87 21.22 -0.48
N TYR A 194 7.06 20.48 -1.56
CA TYR A 194 6.27 19.29 -1.83
C TYR A 194 6.61 18.16 -0.86
N ALA A 195 7.91 17.87 -0.66
CA ALA A 195 8.37 16.84 0.27
C ALA A 195 7.90 17.11 1.70
N ASP A 196 8.03 18.36 2.16
CA ASP A 196 7.61 18.85 3.47
C ASP A 196 6.12 18.55 3.73
N ARG A 197 5.23 19.01 2.85
CA ARG A 197 3.79 18.71 2.93
C ARG A 197 3.48 17.22 2.94
N VAL A 198 4.22 16.42 2.18
CA VAL A 198 4.03 14.96 2.15
C VAL A 198 4.43 14.34 3.49
N ILE A 199 5.53 14.78 4.10
CA ILE A 199 5.99 14.30 5.41
C ILE A 199 4.99 14.73 6.50
N GLU A 200 4.55 15.99 6.51
CA GLU A 200 3.53 16.50 7.44
C GLU A 200 2.24 15.68 7.36
N GLN A 201 1.70 15.46 6.16
CA GLN A 201 0.47 14.67 5.97
C GLN A 201 0.64 13.21 6.40
N CYS A 202 1.81 12.61 6.13
CA CYS A 202 2.11 11.26 6.60
C CYS A 202 2.17 11.20 8.12
N ALA A 203 2.81 12.19 8.76
CA ALA A 203 2.92 12.31 10.21
C ALA A 203 1.55 12.53 10.86
N GLU A 204 0.71 13.40 10.31
CA GLU A 204 -0.64 13.64 10.80
C GLU A 204 -1.50 12.37 10.77
N ARG A 205 -1.49 11.67 9.62
CA ARG A 205 -2.20 10.40 9.47
C ARG A 205 -1.69 9.37 10.47
N ARG A 206 -0.36 9.25 10.60
CA ARG A 206 0.25 8.29 11.51
C ARG A 206 -0.04 8.60 12.98
N ARG A 207 -0.04 9.87 13.38
CA ARG A 207 -0.48 10.27 14.72
C ARG A 207 -1.93 9.87 14.97
N SER A 208 -2.82 10.05 13.99
CA SER A 208 -4.22 9.61 14.13
C SER A 208 -4.32 8.09 14.30
N GLU A 209 -3.61 7.31 13.49
CA GLU A 209 -3.56 5.84 13.61
C GLU A 209 -3.06 5.39 14.99
N LEU A 210 -1.97 5.98 15.48
CA LEU A 210 -1.42 5.66 16.80
C LEU A 210 -2.36 6.12 17.93
N GLY A 211 -3.06 7.24 17.74
CA GLY A 211 -3.97 7.82 18.71
C GLY A 211 -5.26 7.03 18.92
N ASP A 212 -5.65 6.14 17.99
CA ASP A 212 -6.92 5.40 18.08
C ASP A 212 -6.97 4.46 19.30
N ASP A 213 -5.86 3.80 19.63
CA ASP A 213 -5.79 2.91 20.79
C ASP A 213 -5.66 3.67 22.13
N ILE A 214 -4.93 4.79 22.12
CA ILE A 214 -4.83 5.69 23.27
C ILE A 214 -6.16 6.40 23.55
N GLY A 215 -6.94 6.69 22.51
CA GLY A 215 -8.27 7.29 22.62
C GLY A 215 -9.23 6.47 23.47
N LYS A 216 -9.18 5.14 23.37
CA LYS A 216 -9.99 4.24 24.21
C LYS A 216 -9.58 4.32 25.68
N ALA A 217 -8.27 4.38 25.95
CA ALA A 217 -7.75 4.51 27.31
C ALA A 217 -8.14 5.87 27.93
N ARG A 218 -8.04 6.95 27.15
CA ARG A 218 -8.52 8.28 27.53
C ARG A 218 -10.01 8.26 27.89
N ASP A 219 -10.84 7.71 27.02
CA ASP A 219 -12.30 7.70 27.21
C ASP A 219 -12.68 6.89 28.45
N ALA A 220 -12.03 5.73 28.66
CA ALA A 220 -12.22 4.93 29.86
C ALA A 220 -11.76 5.67 31.14
N GLU A 221 -10.69 6.45 31.09
CA GLU A 221 -10.26 7.27 32.24
C GLU A 221 -11.23 8.42 32.52
N LEU A 222 -11.71 9.11 31.47
CA LEU A 222 -12.73 10.15 31.60
C LEU A 222 -14.02 9.60 32.21
N ASP A 223 -14.49 8.44 31.75
CA ASP A 223 -15.68 7.78 32.30
C ASP A 223 -15.50 7.43 33.79
N ARG A 224 -14.31 6.93 34.18
CA ARG A 224 -13.99 6.64 35.59
C ARG A 224 -13.98 7.91 36.44
N VAL A 225 -13.34 8.98 35.97
CA VAL A 225 -13.31 10.28 36.65
C VAL A 225 -14.73 10.82 36.79
N GLU A 226 -15.52 10.77 35.73
CA GLU A 226 -16.88 11.28 35.73
C GLU A 226 -17.82 10.49 36.65
N ALA A 227 -17.72 9.16 36.66
CA ALA A 227 -18.47 8.30 37.57
C ALA A 227 -18.13 8.59 39.04
N TYR A 228 -16.84 8.70 39.37
CA TYR A 228 -16.38 9.01 40.73
C TYR A 228 -16.98 10.33 41.25
N TYR A 229 -16.87 11.41 40.47
CA TYR A 229 -17.38 12.71 40.92
C TYR A 229 -18.91 12.76 40.92
N ARG A 230 -19.59 12.02 40.04
CA ARG A 230 -21.05 11.87 40.06
C ARG A 230 -21.52 11.22 41.37
N ASP A 231 -20.88 10.13 41.78
CA ASP A 231 -21.22 9.41 43.02
C ASP A 231 -20.91 10.26 44.27
N ALA A 232 -19.82 11.02 44.23
CA ALA A 232 -19.48 11.98 45.29
C ALA A 232 -20.53 13.08 45.43
N LEU A 233 -20.99 13.67 44.32
CA LEU A 233 -22.05 14.69 44.31
C LEU A 233 -23.39 14.12 44.78
N ALA A 234 -23.79 12.94 44.30
CA ALA A 234 -25.01 12.26 44.76
C ALA A 234 -24.99 11.95 46.27
N THR A 235 -23.81 11.67 46.82
CA THR A 235 -23.64 11.46 48.27
C THR A 235 -23.76 12.77 49.05
N LEU A 236 -23.27 13.89 48.51
CA LEU A 236 -23.45 15.21 49.12
C LEU A 236 -24.90 15.67 49.05
N GLU A 237 -25.61 15.42 47.94
CA GLU A 237 -27.03 15.72 47.77
C GLU A 237 -27.90 14.96 48.78
N ARG A 238 -27.71 13.64 48.91
CA ARG A 238 -28.42 12.84 49.93
C ARG A 238 -28.18 13.35 51.35
N ARG A 239 -26.95 13.77 51.66
CA ARG A 239 -26.62 14.37 52.97
C ARG A 239 -27.28 15.73 53.17
N ARG A 240 -27.41 16.52 52.10
CA ARG A 240 -28.05 17.85 52.12
C ARG A 240 -29.55 17.76 52.40
N GLU A 241 -30.24 16.81 51.77
CA GLU A 241 -31.68 16.58 51.97
C GLU A 241 -32.02 16.27 53.44
N GLN A 242 -31.15 15.54 54.12
CA GLN A 242 -31.32 15.13 55.52
C GLN A 242 -30.75 16.14 56.54
N ALA A 243 -30.11 17.21 56.08
CA ALA A 243 -29.41 18.16 56.94
C ALA A 243 -30.31 19.32 57.43
N PRO A 244 -30.11 19.79 58.68
CA PRO A 244 -30.70 21.03 59.17
C PRO A 244 -30.16 22.26 58.41
N ALA A 245 -30.90 23.36 58.46
CA ALA A 245 -30.71 24.52 57.56
C ALA A 245 -29.31 25.15 57.64
N ASP A 246 -28.74 25.22 58.84
CA ASP A 246 -27.38 25.70 59.14
C ASP A 246 -26.27 24.87 58.46
N ARG A 247 -26.51 23.58 58.22
CA ARG A 247 -25.54 22.65 57.63
C ARG A 247 -25.67 22.52 56.11
N ARG A 248 -26.75 23.04 55.51
CA ARG A 248 -27.00 22.98 54.05
C ARG A 248 -26.03 23.86 53.28
N GLU A 249 -25.74 25.07 53.75
CA GLU A 249 -24.79 25.99 53.10
C GLU A 249 -23.39 25.38 52.99
N LEU A 250 -22.91 24.70 54.05
CA LEU A 250 -21.61 24.04 54.04
C LEU A 250 -21.56 22.87 53.05
N LEU A 251 -22.66 22.12 52.90
CA LEU A 251 -22.74 21.03 51.92
C LEU A 251 -22.82 21.56 50.48
N ASP A 252 -23.47 22.70 50.27
CA ASP A 252 -23.52 23.38 48.97
C ASP A 252 -22.13 23.90 48.56
N ALA A 253 -21.41 24.55 49.47
CA ALA A 253 -20.02 24.97 49.25
C ALA A 253 -19.10 23.77 48.94
N ARG A 254 -19.29 22.65 49.64
CA ARG A 254 -18.53 21.42 49.37
C ARG A 254 -18.88 20.81 48.02
N ALA A 255 -20.14 20.84 47.61
CA ALA A 255 -20.55 20.37 46.28
C ALA A 255 -19.93 21.23 45.17
N GLU A 256 -19.83 22.55 45.37
CA GLU A 256 -19.19 23.45 44.41
C GLU A 256 -17.68 23.20 44.28
N SER A 257 -17.00 22.96 45.41
CA SER A 257 -15.60 22.53 45.41
C SER A 257 -15.41 21.21 44.64
N VAL A 258 -16.31 20.24 44.81
CA VAL A 258 -16.28 18.96 44.08
C VAL A 258 -16.52 19.16 42.58
N ARG A 259 -17.41 20.08 42.16
CA ARG A 259 -17.62 20.40 40.73
C ARG A 259 -16.39 21.05 40.11
N SER A 260 -15.76 21.99 40.82
CA SER A 260 -14.52 22.64 40.37
C SER A 260 -13.39 21.64 40.19
N GLU A 261 -13.24 20.73 41.16
CA GLU A 261 -12.24 19.67 41.12
C GLU A 261 -12.51 18.65 40.00
N ARG A 262 -13.78 18.30 39.76
CA ARG A 262 -14.19 17.49 38.59
C ARG A 262 -13.77 18.15 37.29
N ALA A 263 -14.04 19.44 37.13
CA ALA A 263 -13.70 20.18 35.90
C ALA A 263 -12.18 20.18 35.68
N ARG A 264 -11.41 20.47 36.74
CA ARG A 264 -9.94 20.41 36.72
C ARG A 264 -9.43 19.03 36.30
N ARG A 265 -9.96 17.96 36.91
CA ARG A 265 -9.49 16.59 36.62
C ARG A 265 -9.83 16.12 35.21
N ILE A 266 -11.00 16.48 34.69
CA ILE A 266 -11.35 16.21 33.29
C ILE A 266 -10.36 16.89 32.34
N GLU A 267 -9.98 18.14 32.62
CA GLU A 267 -9.02 18.86 31.80
C GLU A 267 -7.62 18.26 31.90
N GLU A 268 -7.15 17.89 33.09
CA GLU A 268 -5.88 17.18 33.27
C GLU A 268 -5.84 15.86 32.48
N THR A 269 -6.92 15.07 32.52
CA THR A 269 -7.00 13.83 31.73
C THR A 269 -6.99 14.14 30.24
N ARG A 270 -7.70 15.16 29.76
CA ARG A 270 -7.64 15.57 28.34
C ARG A 270 -6.25 16.01 27.92
N GLN A 271 -5.56 16.78 28.75
CA GLN A 271 -4.21 17.24 28.50
C GLN A 271 -3.20 16.09 28.51
N LYS A 272 -3.33 15.15 29.46
CA LYS A 272 -2.51 13.93 29.55
C LYS A 272 -2.55 13.12 28.25
N TYR A 273 -3.68 13.09 27.55
CA TYR A 273 -3.89 12.33 26.32
C TYR A 273 -3.90 13.21 25.05
N ARG A 274 -3.29 14.41 25.11
CA ARG A 274 -3.22 15.30 23.96
C ARG A 274 -2.13 14.83 23.00
N ALA A 275 -2.55 14.15 21.93
CA ALA A 275 -1.64 13.71 20.89
C ALA A 275 -1.00 14.88 20.13
N SER A 276 0.33 14.86 20.01
CA SER A 276 1.13 15.83 19.26
C SER A 276 2.21 15.11 18.45
N GLN A 277 2.75 15.80 17.45
CA GLN A 277 3.92 15.34 16.72
C GLN A 277 4.92 16.48 16.53
N GLU A 278 6.20 16.15 16.53
CA GLU A 278 7.30 17.03 16.16
C GLU A 278 8.08 16.40 15.00
N ILE A 279 8.40 17.20 13.98
CA ILE A 279 9.11 16.74 12.78
C ILE A 279 10.48 17.40 12.80
N ARG A 280 11.54 16.59 12.80
CA ARG A 280 12.94 17.01 12.80
C ARG A 280 13.62 16.52 11.52
N PRO A 281 13.76 17.37 10.49
CA PRO A 281 14.49 17.02 9.27
C PRO A 281 15.96 16.74 9.62
N TYR A 282 16.49 15.61 9.14
CA TYR A 282 17.89 15.25 9.33
C TYR A 282 18.59 14.93 8.01
N ARG A 283 17.89 14.76 6.89
CA ARG A 283 18.50 14.44 5.60
C ARG A 283 17.94 15.29 4.46
N LEU A 284 18.83 15.81 3.63
CA LEU A 284 18.52 16.52 2.40
C LEU A 284 19.56 16.17 1.32
N HIS A 285 19.23 15.20 0.47
CA HIS A 285 20.11 14.80 -0.63
C HIS A 285 19.52 15.16 -2.00
N ILE A 286 20.37 15.63 -2.89
CA ILE A 286 20.04 15.80 -4.32
C ILE A 286 20.81 14.75 -5.10
N TYR A 287 20.10 13.77 -5.65
CA TYR A 287 20.65 12.77 -6.54
C TYR A 287 20.57 13.23 -7.99
N GLU A 288 21.70 13.29 -8.67
CA GLU A 288 21.79 13.40 -10.11
C GLU A 288 21.80 12.01 -10.74
N ILE A 289 20.67 11.65 -11.34
CA ILE A 289 20.51 10.39 -12.04
C ILE A 289 20.84 10.59 -13.52
N PRO A 290 21.78 9.84 -14.10
CA PRO A 290 22.05 9.92 -15.52
C PRO A 290 20.89 9.33 -16.33
N VAL A 291 20.48 10.06 -17.37
CA VAL A 291 19.33 9.70 -18.21
C VAL A 291 19.64 9.78 -19.70
N TRP A 292 18.89 9.01 -20.49
CA TRP A 292 18.74 9.25 -21.93
C TRP A 292 17.45 10.01 -22.18
N ARG A 293 17.57 11.26 -22.64
CA ARG A 293 16.46 12.11 -23.00
C ARG A 293 16.06 11.85 -24.45
N LEU A 294 14.86 11.33 -24.65
CA LEU A 294 14.31 10.98 -25.96
C LEU A 294 13.20 11.97 -26.34
N PRO A 295 13.36 12.74 -27.45
CA PRO A 295 12.26 13.48 -28.04
C PRO A 295 11.27 12.53 -28.70
N VAL A 296 9.99 12.65 -28.36
CA VAL A 296 8.91 11.82 -28.91
C VAL A 296 7.72 12.68 -29.35
N ASP A 297 7.00 12.22 -30.37
CA ASP A 297 5.69 12.73 -30.75
C ASP A 297 4.63 11.72 -30.32
N VAL A 298 3.63 12.18 -29.57
CA VAL A 298 2.38 11.45 -29.41
C VAL A 298 1.52 11.70 -30.64
N ARG A 299 1.32 10.67 -31.46
CA ARG A 299 0.59 10.75 -32.72
C ARG A 299 -0.85 10.28 -32.58
N ARG A 300 -1.78 11.06 -33.15
CA ARG A 300 -3.18 10.67 -33.36
C ARG A 300 -3.57 11.00 -34.81
N GLY A 301 -3.57 9.99 -35.68
CA GLY A 301 -3.66 10.22 -37.12
C GLY A 301 -2.52 11.11 -37.59
N ASP A 302 -2.85 12.20 -38.29
CA ASP A 302 -1.85 13.15 -38.78
C ASP A 302 -1.36 14.15 -37.72
N ARG A 303 -2.00 14.19 -36.55
CA ARG A 303 -1.65 15.13 -35.48
C ARG A 303 -0.48 14.63 -34.66
N ARG A 304 0.39 15.56 -34.24
CA ARG A 304 1.59 15.31 -33.46
C ARG A 304 1.60 16.22 -32.23
N TYR A 305 1.85 15.63 -31.07
CA TYR A 305 2.00 16.34 -29.81
C TYR A 305 3.40 16.03 -29.25
N PRO A 306 4.36 16.95 -29.36
CA PRO A 306 5.73 16.71 -28.95
C PRO A 306 5.84 16.62 -27.42
N LEU A 307 6.67 15.70 -26.94
CA LEU A 307 7.03 15.49 -25.54
C LEU A 307 8.51 15.12 -25.43
N MET A 308 9.08 15.38 -24.25
CA MET A 308 10.38 14.85 -23.85
C MET A 308 10.17 13.80 -22.78
N ILE A 309 10.78 12.63 -22.96
CA ILE A 309 10.75 11.54 -21.97
C ILE A 309 12.18 11.16 -21.58
N ASP A 310 12.41 10.93 -20.29
CA ASP A 310 13.74 10.64 -19.75
C ASP A 310 13.82 9.17 -19.31
N TRP A 311 14.73 8.41 -19.91
CA TRP A 311 15.05 7.04 -19.51
C TRP A 311 16.10 7.05 -18.41
N LEU A 312 15.72 6.61 -17.21
CA LEU A 312 16.59 6.48 -16.03
C LEU A 312 17.55 5.30 -16.24
N ILE A 313 18.83 5.57 -16.53
CA ILE A 313 19.79 4.53 -16.92
C ILE A 313 19.98 3.49 -15.81
N PRO A 314 20.22 3.85 -14.52
CA PRO A 314 20.45 2.88 -13.46
C PRO A 314 19.24 1.98 -13.18
N LEU A 315 18.04 2.42 -13.57
CA LEU A 315 16.79 1.71 -13.27
C LEU A 315 16.19 1.01 -14.49
N ALA A 316 16.76 1.22 -15.68
CA ALA A 316 16.27 0.71 -16.95
C ALA A 316 14.75 0.87 -17.14
N ARG A 317 14.25 2.10 -16.89
CA ARG A 317 12.85 2.53 -17.06
C ARG A 317 12.76 4.02 -17.36
N PHE A 318 11.64 4.48 -17.90
CA PHE A 318 11.36 5.92 -17.98
C PHE A 318 10.94 6.50 -16.63
N ALA A 319 11.25 7.78 -16.43
CA ALA A 319 10.61 8.62 -15.42
C ALA A 319 9.12 8.79 -15.77
N ASP A 320 8.27 8.88 -14.75
CA ASP A 320 6.82 8.96 -14.96
C ASP A 320 6.43 10.27 -15.68
N ILE A 321 5.44 10.19 -16.57
CA ILE A 321 5.03 11.33 -17.41
C ILE A 321 3.85 12.04 -16.77
N ALA A 322 3.97 13.34 -16.62
CA ALA A 322 2.88 14.20 -16.17
C ALA A 322 1.98 14.65 -17.31
N CYS A 323 0.71 14.93 -17.00
CA CYS A 323 -0.15 15.69 -17.91
C CYS A 323 0.52 17.03 -18.26
N PRO A 324 0.78 17.34 -19.54
CA PRO A 324 1.44 18.59 -19.93
C PRO A 324 0.56 19.83 -19.68
N HIS A 325 -0.72 19.65 -19.33
CA HIS A 325 -1.64 20.77 -19.08
C HIS A 325 -1.84 21.08 -17.58
N CYS A 326 -2.04 20.06 -16.74
CA CYS A 326 -2.32 20.25 -15.31
C CYS A 326 -1.28 19.63 -14.38
N GLY A 327 -0.31 18.89 -14.91
CA GLY A 327 0.67 18.19 -14.07
C GLY A 327 0.10 17.02 -13.26
N ALA A 328 -1.09 16.49 -13.56
CA ALA A 328 -1.67 15.32 -12.88
C ALA A 328 -1.10 13.98 -13.39
N ASP A 329 -1.01 12.98 -12.49
CA ASP A 329 -0.51 11.64 -12.79
C ASP A 329 -1.65 10.74 -13.28
N GLU A 330 -2.16 11.11 -14.44
CA GLU A 330 -3.28 10.44 -15.06
C GLU A 330 -2.91 10.00 -16.46
N ARG A 331 -3.59 8.96 -16.93
CA ARG A 331 -3.44 8.46 -18.29
C ARG A 331 -3.63 9.59 -19.30
N LEU A 332 -2.65 9.74 -20.20
CA LEU A 332 -2.70 10.74 -21.25
C LEU A 332 -3.72 10.34 -22.31
N VAL A 333 -4.47 11.34 -22.79
CA VAL A 333 -5.47 11.23 -23.84
C VAL A 333 -5.07 12.18 -24.96
N ALA A 334 -4.76 11.61 -26.12
CA ALA A 334 -4.51 12.39 -27.32
C ALA A 334 -5.86 12.77 -27.94
N THR A 335 -6.26 14.03 -27.85
CA THR A 335 -7.52 14.50 -28.45
C THR A 335 -7.32 14.94 -29.90
N LYS A 336 -8.39 15.46 -30.51
CA LYS A 336 -8.27 16.23 -31.73
C LYS A 336 -7.46 17.53 -31.48
N THR A 337 -7.60 18.22 -30.37
CA THR A 337 -7.06 19.59 -30.23
C THR A 337 -5.85 19.70 -29.33
N ARG A 338 -5.62 18.74 -28.43
CA ARG A 338 -4.55 18.74 -27.44
C ARG A 338 -4.21 17.34 -26.91
N LEU A 339 -3.04 17.23 -26.28
CA LEU A 339 -2.69 16.13 -25.38
C LEU A 339 -2.94 16.57 -23.92
N GLY A 340 -3.61 15.75 -23.13
CA GLY A 340 -3.85 16.02 -21.70
C GLY A 340 -4.39 14.80 -20.99
N CYS A 341 -4.55 14.85 -19.67
CA CYS A 341 -5.16 13.75 -18.93
C CYS A 341 -6.68 13.67 -19.11
N THR A 342 -7.28 12.61 -18.57
CA THR A 342 -8.73 12.40 -18.58
C THR A 342 -9.54 13.53 -17.95
N ALA A 343 -9.03 14.16 -16.88
CA ALA A 343 -9.68 15.34 -16.30
C ALA A 343 -9.53 16.61 -17.16
N CYS A 344 -8.36 16.78 -17.80
CA CYS A 344 -8.10 17.91 -18.69
C CYS A 344 -8.87 17.81 -20.00
N VAL A 345 -9.21 16.61 -20.45
CA VAL A 345 -9.89 16.41 -21.73
C VAL A 345 -11.39 16.28 -21.49
N PRO A 346 -12.22 17.25 -21.90
CA PRO A 346 -13.66 17.09 -21.81
C PRO A 346 -14.09 15.89 -22.65
N ARG A 347 -14.71 14.89 -22.01
CA ARG A 347 -15.37 13.81 -22.74
C ARG A 347 -16.49 14.43 -23.59
N PRO A 348 -16.59 14.13 -24.89
CA PRO A 348 -17.80 14.47 -25.62
C PRO A 348 -18.95 13.75 -24.93
N THR A 349 -19.86 14.51 -24.32
CA THR A 349 -21.14 14.02 -23.86
C THR A 349 -21.85 13.47 -25.10
N VAL A 350 -21.86 12.15 -25.23
CA VAL A 350 -22.78 11.47 -26.14
C VAL A 350 -24.17 11.77 -25.60
N ARG A 351 -24.81 12.83 -26.11
CA ARG A 351 -26.25 12.97 -26.02
C ARG A 351 -26.82 11.77 -26.76
N LEU A 352 -27.38 10.82 -26.01
CA LEU A 352 -28.34 9.88 -26.56
C LEU A 352 -29.50 10.71 -27.12
N VAL A 353 -29.46 10.94 -28.43
CA VAL A 353 -30.61 11.48 -29.17
C VAL A 353 -31.64 10.36 -29.17
N PRO A 354 -32.88 10.58 -28.68
CA PRO A 354 -33.96 9.62 -28.83
C PRO A 354 -34.13 9.32 -30.32
N GLU A 355 -34.17 8.03 -30.65
CA GLU A 355 -34.40 7.53 -32.00
C GLU A 355 -35.62 8.23 -32.62
N PRO A 356 -35.51 8.86 -33.81
CA PRO A 356 -36.65 9.50 -34.44
C PRO A 356 -37.71 8.46 -34.77
N ALA A 357 -38.94 8.74 -34.34
CA ALA A 357 -40.09 7.88 -34.56
C ALA A 357 -40.22 7.51 -36.04
N ARG A 358 -40.19 6.21 -36.35
CA ARG A 358 -40.52 5.70 -37.69
C ARG A 358 -41.95 6.10 -38.06
N PRO A 359 -42.20 6.58 -39.28
CA PRO A 359 -43.53 6.99 -39.71
C PRO A 359 -44.48 5.78 -39.81
N SER A 360 -45.65 5.98 -39.22
CA SER A 360 -46.78 5.07 -39.19
C SER A 360 -47.35 4.86 -40.60
N ALA A 361 -47.38 3.60 -41.06
CA ALA A 361 -48.21 3.18 -42.17
C ALA A 361 -49.59 2.74 -41.63
N LYS A 362 -50.65 3.38 -42.14
CA LYS A 362 -52.07 3.06 -41.99
C LYS A 362 -52.62 2.64 -43.38
N PRO A 363 -53.83 2.06 -43.51
CA PRO A 363 -54.39 0.89 -42.83
C PRO A 363 -55.27 0.00 -43.78
N ALA A 364 -55.63 -1.21 -43.36
CA ALA A 364 -56.89 -1.91 -43.71
C ALA A 364 -56.92 -3.25 -42.94
N ALA A 365 -58.02 -3.80 -42.43
CA ALA A 365 -59.38 -3.38 -42.16
C ALA A 365 -59.96 -4.50 -41.26
N LYS A 366 -60.80 -4.17 -40.26
CA LYS A 366 -61.97 -4.97 -39.82
C LYS A 366 -62.67 -4.29 -38.64
N ALA A 367 -63.87 -3.79 -38.91
CA ALA A 367 -64.97 -3.56 -37.95
C ALA A 367 -65.50 -4.93 -37.48
N GLN A 368 -66.22 -5.15 -36.38
CA GLN A 368 -66.91 -4.43 -35.29
C GLN A 368 -67.18 -5.56 -34.24
N GLN A 369 -67.38 -5.41 -32.92
CA GLN A 369 -68.55 -4.83 -32.27
C GLN A 369 -68.43 -4.97 -30.72
N VAL A 370 -68.75 -3.88 -30.02
CA VAL A 370 -69.48 -3.66 -28.74
C VAL A 370 -69.70 -4.83 -27.75
N VAL A 371 -69.41 -4.62 -26.45
CA VAL A 371 -70.31 -4.75 -25.26
C VAL A 371 -69.62 -4.22 -23.97
N THR A 372 -70.36 -3.46 -23.16
CA THR A 372 -70.04 -2.83 -21.85
C THR A 372 -70.22 -3.79 -20.64
N PRO A 373 -69.77 -3.44 -19.41
CA PRO A 373 -69.40 -4.37 -18.33
C PRO A 373 -70.49 -4.64 -17.28
N PRO A 374 -70.30 -5.64 -16.38
CA PRO A 374 -71.07 -5.73 -15.14
C PRO A 374 -70.23 -5.64 -13.83
N PRO A 375 -70.90 -5.49 -12.66
CA PRO A 375 -70.32 -5.01 -11.40
C PRO A 375 -70.12 -6.10 -10.31
N THR A 376 -69.60 -5.64 -9.18
CA THR A 376 -69.16 -6.29 -7.92
C THR A 376 -70.25 -7.05 -7.12
N PRO A 377 -69.87 -8.00 -6.22
CA PRO A 377 -70.65 -8.32 -5.01
C PRO A 377 -69.89 -8.18 -3.64
N PRO A 378 -70.60 -8.11 -2.48
CA PRO A 378 -70.08 -7.79 -1.12
C PRO A 378 -70.17 -9.01 -0.12
N PRO A 379 -70.20 -8.90 1.24
CA PRO A 379 -69.05 -8.76 2.18
C PRO A 379 -68.98 -9.74 3.42
N THR A 380 -67.77 -9.88 4.02
CA THR A 380 -67.36 -10.14 5.47
C THR A 380 -67.67 -11.49 6.20
N PRO A 381 -66.97 -11.91 7.32
CA PRO A 381 -66.03 -11.21 8.24
C PRO A 381 -64.69 -11.92 8.68
N ARG A 382 -63.90 -11.17 9.46
CA ARG A 382 -62.50 -11.25 10.02
C ARG A 382 -62.19 -12.40 11.03
N PRO A 383 -60.91 -12.76 11.40
CA PRO A 383 -59.93 -11.82 12.00
C PRO A 383 -58.39 -12.04 11.92
N HIS A 384 -57.70 -10.95 12.32
CA HIS A 384 -56.31 -10.71 12.75
C HIS A 384 -55.14 -10.84 11.74
N ARG A 385 -54.57 -9.67 11.37
CA ARG A 385 -53.20 -9.56 10.85
C ARG A 385 -52.45 -8.39 11.53
N PRO A 386 -51.17 -8.56 11.92
CA PRO A 386 -50.44 -7.60 12.75
C PRO A 386 -50.09 -6.32 11.99
N VAL A 387 -49.93 -5.24 12.73
CA VAL A 387 -49.46 -3.93 12.27
C VAL A 387 -48.05 -4.08 11.69
N VAL A 388 -47.92 -3.92 10.37
CA VAL A 388 -46.62 -3.72 9.70
C VAL A 388 -46.29 -2.24 9.79
N ARG A 389 -45.27 -1.91 10.58
CA ARG A 389 -44.61 -0.60 10.59
C ARG A 389 -43.89 -0.40 9.23
N PRO A 390 -43.78 0.85 8.74
CA PRO A 390 -43.02 1.13 7.52
C PRO A 390 -41.55 0.73 7.70
N ASP A 391 -41.06 -0.11 6.79
CA ASP A 391 -39.66 -0.53 6.76
C ASP A 391 -38.76 0.70 6.52
N PRO A 392 -37.70 0.90 7.31
CA PRO A 392 -36.65 1.84 6.96
C PRO A 392 -35.93 1.29 5.72
N GLY A 393 -35.76 2.13 4.68
CA GLY A 393 -35.03 1.76 3.47
C GLY A 393 -33.65 1.13 3.77
N PRO A 394 -33.08 0.36 2.83
CA PRO A 394 -31.86 -0.40 3.06
C PRO A 394 -30.73 0.56 3.46
N ARG A 395 -30.39 0.54 4.76
CA ARG A 395 -29.19 1.18 5.28
C ARG A 395 -28.00 0.56 4.55
N SER A 396 -27.20 1.36 3.85
CA SER A 396 -25.91 0.95 3.31
C SER A 396 -25.10 0.33 4.45
N ALA A 397 -24.74 -0.95 4.32
CA ALA A 397 -23.95 -1.64 5.33
C ALA A 397 -22.64 -0.87 5.56
N ASN A 398 -22.26 -0.65 6.82
CA ASN A 398 -20.97 -0.05 7.15
C ASN A 398 -19.86 -0.99 6.60
N PRO A 399 -19.00 -0.52 5.68
CA PRO A 399 -17.98 -1.33 5.05
C PRO A 399 -16.99 -1.96 6.04
N ASP A 400 -16.69 -1.30 7.17
CA ASP A 400 -15.82 -1.87 8.21
C ASP A 400 -16.41 -3.15 8.78
N LYS A 401 -17.73 -3.15 9.05
CA LYS A 401 -18.45 -4.33 9.55
C LYS A 401 -18.50 -5.46 8.52
N VAL A 402 -18.55 -5.12 7.22
CA VAL A 402 -18.53 -6.12 6.15
C VAL A 402 -17.14 -6.75 6.05
N GLY A 403 -16.09 -5.94 6.09
CA GLY A 403 -14.69 -6.42 6.06
C GLY A 403 -14.34 -7.30 7.25
N ASP A 404 -14.73 -6.89 8.46
CA ASP A 404 -14.50 -7.69 9.67
C ASP A 404 -15.24 -9.03 9.62
N LYS A 405 -16.49 -9.02 9.13
CA LYS A 405 -17.29 -10.23 8.97
C LYS A 405 -16.69 -11.16 7.91
N LEU A 406 -16.25 -10.61 6.78
CA LEU A 406 -15.58 -11.37 5.73
C LEU A 406 -14.29 -12.00 6.23
N THR A 407 -13.44 -11.20 6.90
CA THR A 407 -12.16 -11.68 7.41
C THR A 407 -12.35 -12.83 8.38
N ARG A 408 -13.26 -12.67 9.35
CA ARG A 408 -13.58 -13.73 10.31
C ARG A 408 -14.13 -14.98 9.61
N TYR A 409 -15.01 -14.80 8.64
CA TYR A 409 -15.59 -15.89 7.87
C TYR A 409 -14.55 -16.66 7.02
N VAL A 410 -13.61 -15.96 6.37
CA VAL A 410 -12.53 -16.59 5.59
C VAL A 410 -11.73 -17.54 6.47
N TRP A 411 -11.24 -17.04 7.60
CA TRP A 411 -10.35 -17.81 8.47
C TRP A 411 -11.10 -18.92 9.24
N ASP A 412 -12.34 -18.68 9.66
CA ASP A 412 -13.22 -19.73 10.20
C ASP A 412 -13.46 -20.84 9.17
N ALA A 413 -13.68 -20.48 7.90
CA ALA A 413 -13.90 -21.45 6.83
C ALA A 413 -12.63 -22.25 6.50
N VAL A 414 -11.44 -21.65 6.62
CA VAL A 414 -10.16 -22.38 6.53
C VAL A 414 -10.07 -23.44 7.63
N VAL A 415 -10.29 -23.06 8.89
CA VAL A 415 -10.21 -23.96 10.05
C VAL A 415 -11.24 -25.08 9.95
N ARG A 416 -12.50 -24.74 9.64
CA ARG A 416 -13.62 -25.69 9.54
C ARG A 416 -13.68 -26.45 8.22
N ARG A 417 -12.80 -26.13 7.26
CA ARG A 417 -12.83 -26.63 5.88
C ARG A 417 -14.20 -26.43 5.22
N ASP A 418 -14.84 -25.28 5.46
CA ASP A 418 -16.16 -24.95 4.92
C ASP A 418 -16.08 -24.57 3.43
N ARG A 419 -16.56 -25.47 2.56
CA ARG A 419 -16.61 -25.27 1.10
C ARG A 419 -17.49 -24.10 0.68
N ARG A 420 -18.34 -23.57 1.56
CA ARG A 420 -19.18 -22.39 1.28
C ARG A 420 -18.37 -21.11 1.11
N LEU A 421 -17.08 -21.11 1.48
CA LEU A 421 -16.15 -20.01 1.19
C LEU A 421 -16.14 -19.59 -0.28
N ALA A 422 -16.32 -20.54 -1.20
CA ALA A 422 -16.39 -20.25 -2.63
C ALA A 422 -17.52 -19.26 -2.99
N ARG A 423 -18.63 -19.23 -2.23
CA ARG A 423 -19.77 -18.31 -2.46
C ARG A 423 -19.47 -16.86 -2.09
N HIS A 424 -18.42 -16.65 -1.32
CA HIS A 424 -17.96 -15.33 -0.90
C HIS A 424 -16.80 -14.82 -1.74
N CYS A 425 -16.30 -15.60 -2.72
CA CYS A 425 -15.28 -15.15 -3.65
C CYS A 425 -15.97 -14.57 -4.90
N ALA A 426 -15.45 -13.45 -5.40
CA ALA A 426 -15.88 -12.91 -6.69
C ALA A 426 -15.63 -13.96 -7.80
N PRO A 427 -16.59 -14.18 -8.72
CA PRO A 427 -16.41 -15.15 -9.78
C PRO A 427 -15.17 -14.83 -10.62
N ASN A 428 -14.42 -15.88 -10.96
CA ASN A 428 -13.19 -15.79 -11.73
C ASN A 428 -12.12 -14.88 -11.11
N SER A 429 -12.09 -14.71 -9.79
CA SER A 429 -11.05 -13.95 -9.08
C SER A 429 -9.86 -14.83 -8.67
N PRO A 430 -8.69 -14.24 -8.33
CA PRO A 430 -7.58 -14.99 -7.75
C PRO A 430 -7.95 -15.73 -6.47
N ALA A 431 -8.83 -15.16 -5.64
CA ALA A 431 -9.37 -15.86 -4.46
C ALA A 431 -10.18 -17.10 -4.89
N ALA A 432 -11.10 -16.94 -5.85
CA ALA A 432 -11.84 -18.08 -6.40
C ALA A 432 -10.91 -19.13 -7.00
N ALA A 433 -9.79 -18.71 -7.61
CA ALA A 433 -8.81 -19.61 -8.15
C ALA A 433 -8.09 -20.41 -7.07
N ALA A 434 -7.67 -19.77 -5.98
CA ALA A 434 -7.07 -20.47 -4.83
C ALA A 434 -8.04 -21.51 -4.25
N ILE A 435 -9.32 -21.14 -4.11
CA ILE A 435 -10.36 -22.04 -3.61
C ILE A 435 -10.64 -23.19 -4.59
N ARG A 436 -10.57 -22.96 -5.89
CA ARG A 436 -10.70 -24.03 -6.89
C ARG A 436 -9.54 -25.04 -6.83
N LEU A 437 -8.32 -24.57 -6.63
CA LEU A 437 -7.12 -25.42 -6.57
C LEU A 437 -7.04 -26.25 -5.28
N TYR A 438 -7.47 -25.68 -4.14
CA TYR A 438 -7.19 -26.25 -2.82
C TYR A 438 -8.41 -26.39 -1.90
N GLY A 439 -9.60 -25.99 -2.34
CA GLY A 439 -10.75 -25.83 -1.46
C GLY A 439 -10.54 -24.67 -0.48
N PRO A 440 -11.18 -24.70 0.71
CA PRO A 440 -11.10 -23.63 1.70
C PRO A 440 -9.66 -23.30 2.13
N SER A 441 -8.77 -24.30 2.16
CA SER A 441 -7.35 -24.12 2.46
C SER A 441 -6.61 -23.25 1.44
N GLY A 442 -7.20 -22.94 0.28
CA GLY A 442 -6.61 -22.04 -0.71
C GLY A 442 -6.28 -20.65 -0.15
N ALA A 443 -7.08 -20.14 0.79
CA ALA A 443 -6.79 -18.86 1.45
C ALA A 443 -5.52 -18.92 2.32
N ALA A 444 -5.30 -20.02 3.04
CA ALA A 444 -4.07 -20.25 3.80
C ALA A 444 -2.85 -20.39 2.88
N TRP A 445 -2.99 -21.13 1.77
CA TRP A 445 -1.90 -21.27 0.80
C TRP A 445 -1.53 -19.95 0.11
N ALA A 446 -2.51 -19.10 -0.17
CA ALA A 446 -2.26 -17.77 -0.76
C ALA A 446 -1.37 -16.88 0.11
N ILE A 447 -1.38 -17.09 1.44
CA ILE A 447 -0.49 -16.40 2.38
C ILE A 447 0.77 -17.21 2.76
N GLY A 448 0.92 -18.40 2.18
CA GLY A 448 2.05 -19.30 2.43
C GLY A 448 1.99 -20.05 3.77
N LEU A 449 0.82 -20.15 4.39
CA LEU A 449 0.62 -20.92 5.62
C LEU A 449 0.54 -22.43 5.30
N PRO A 450 1.52 -23.25 5.74
CA PRO A 450 1.51 -24.69 5.48
C PRO A 450 0.52 -25.42 6.42
N PRO A 451 0.05 -26.61 6.05
CA PRO A 451 -0.95 -27.39 6.80
C PRO A 451 -0.40 -27.99 8.09
N THR A 452 0.92 -27.93 8.29
CA THR A 452 1.59 -28.31 9.52
C THR A 452 1.48 -27.26 10.62
N GLU A 453 1.02 -26.05 10.28
CA GLU A 453 0.85 -24.96 11.23
C GLU A 453 -0.62 -24.88 11.65
N ASP A 454 -0.87 -24.96 12.97
CA ASP A 454 -2.21 -24.83 13.53
C ASP A 454 -2.52 -23.36 13.80
N MET A 455 -3.59 -22.84 13.20
CA MET A 455 -4.05 -21.47 13.42
C MET A 455 -4.66 -21.32 14.82
N VAL A 456 -4.15 -20.36 15.61
CA VAL A 456 -4.64 -20.10 16.98
C VAL A 456 -5.32 -18.75 17.13
N ALA A 457 -4.92 -17.75 16.34
CA ALA A 457 -5.54 -16.43 16.37
C ALA A 457 -5.47 -15.72 15.02
N VAL A 458 -6.35 -14.75 14.84
CA VAL A 458 -6.37 -13.85 13.68
C VAL A 458 -6.58 -12.43 14.19
N ALA A 459 -5.67 -11.53 13.83
CA ALA A 459 -5.82 -10.09 14.03
C ALA A 459 -6.07 -9.43 12.67
N ALA A 460 -7.00 -8.48 12.61
CA ALA A 460 -7.35 -7.81 11.37
C ALA A 460 -7.88 -6.39 11.61
N GLN A 461 -7.63 -5.52 10.65
CA GLN A 461 -8.24 -4.20 10.54
C GLN A 461 -8.75 -3.99 9.11
N THR A 462 -9.88 -3.29 8.97
CA THR A 462 -10.49 -2.99 7.67
C THR A 462 -10.19 -1.54 7.28
N THR A 463 -9.74 -1.32 6.05
CA THR A 463 -9.50 0.01 5.48
C THR A 463 -10.37 0.20 4.24
N THR A 464 -11.04 1.35 4.17
CA THR A 464 -12.03 1.63 3.12
C THR A 464 -11.48 2.63 2.10
N SER A 465 -11.65 2.33 0.80
CA SER A 465 -11.28 3.25 -0.28
C SER A 465 -12.24 4.43 -0.34
N SER A 466 -11.74 5.60 -0.69
CA SER A 466 -12.55 6.76 -1.09
C SER A 466 -13.43 6.51 -2.32
N SER A 467 -13.14 5.47 -3.12
CA SER A 467 -13.93 5.09 -4.31
C SER A 467 -15.22 4.32 -3.99
N GLY A 468 -15.43 3.90 -2.74
CA GLY A 468 -16.69 3.33 -2.24
C GLY A 468 -17.09 1.92 -2.74
N VAL A 469 -16.46 1.40 -3.80
CA VAL A 469 -16.79 0.07 -4.37
C VAL A 469 -15.83 -1.02 -3.89
N HIS A 470 -14.58 -0.65 -3.60
CA HIS A 470 -13.55 -1.60 -3.26
C HIS A 470 -12.87 -1.28 -1.92
N HIS A 471 -12.55 -2.34 -1.18
CA HIS A 471 -12.11 -2.29 0.20
C HIS A 471 -11.01 -3.31 0.43
N ALA A 472 -10.27 -3.14 1.53
CA ALA A 472 -9.32 -4.14 1.95
C ALA A 472 -9.37 -4.38 3.46
N SER A 473 -9.10 -5.61 3.86
CA SER A 473 -8.90 -5.97 5.27
C SER A 473 -7.51 -6.59 5.39
N MET A 474 -6.69 -6.08 6.29
CA MET A 474 -5.28 -6.46 6.47
C MET A 474 -5.02 -6.90 7.90
N GLY A 475 -4.02 -7.75 8.11
CA GLY A 475 -3.64 -8.21 9.44
C GLY A 475 -2.74 -9.44 9.37
N TYR A 476 -2.83 -10.31 10.38
CA TYR A 476 -2.02 -11.53 10.43
C TYR A 476 -2.77 -12.71 11.05
N VAL A 477 -2.39 -13.92 10.62
CA VAL A 477 -2.75 -15.19 11.24
C VAL A 477 -1.61 -15.61 12.15
N GLU A 478 -1.91 -15.91 13.40
CA GLU A 478 -0.96 -16.45 14.38
C GLU A 478 -1.13 -17.97 14.51
N THR A 479 -0.01 -18.69 14.57
CA THR A 479 0.02 -20.15 14.69
C THR A 479 0.44 -20.60 16.08
N ALA A 480 0.16 -21.86 16.43
CA ALA A 480 0.56 -22.44 17.71
C ALA A 480 2.09 -22.42 17.92
N ALA A 481 2.87 -22.38 16.84
CA ALA A 481 4.32 -22.21 16.87
C ALA A 481 4.77 -20.74 17.10
N GLY A 482 3.85 -19.82 17.38
CA GLY A 482 4.12 -18.40 17.60
C GLY A 482 4.48 -17.63 16.33
N LYS A 483 4.28 -18.20 15.14
CA LYS A 483 4.57 -17.53 13.87
C LYS A 483 3.40 -16.68 13.43
N ARG A 484 3.70 -15.51 12.83
CA ARG A 484 2.71 -14.60 12.27
C ARG A 484 2.81 -14.53 10.76
N PHE A 485 1.72 -14.89 10.09
CA PHE A 485 1.60 -14.85 8.64
C PHE A 485 0.74 -13.64 8.25
N PRO A 486 1.35 -12.59 7.67
CA PRO A 486 0.61 -11.40 7.29
C PRO A 486 -0.33 -11.70 6.12
N PHE A 487 -1.46 -11.01 6.07
CA PHE A 487 -2.44 -11.14 5.00
C PHE A 487 -3.08 -9.80 4.62
N LEU A 488 -3.51 -9.73 3.36
CA LEU A 488 -4.38 -8.68 2.83
C LEU A 488 -5.50 -9.34 2.02
N LEU A 489 -6.73 -9.09 2.44
CA LEU A 489 -7.96 -9.46 1.74
C LEU A 489 -8.44 -8.25 0.94
N ARG A 490 -8.59 -8.43 -0.37
CA ARG A 490 -9.14 -7.42 -1.28
C ARG A 490 -10.56 -7.83 -1.60
N TRP A 491 -11.51 -6.92 -1.41
CA TRP A 491 -12.93 -7.26 -1.53
C TRP A 491 -13.78 -6.07 -1.97
N GLN A 492 -14.96 -6.36 -2.49
CA GLN A 492 -15.94 -5.37 -2.96
C GLN A 492 -17.28 -5.56 -2.25
N ALA A 493 -18.01 -4.47 -2.06
CA ALA A 493 -19.36 -4.49 -1.47
C ALA A 493 -20.42 -4.40 -2.58
N GLU A 494 -21.08 -5.51 -2.89
CA GLU A 494 -22.18 -5.53 -3.86
C GLU A 494 -23.49 -5.91 -3.15
N GLY A 495 -24.51 -5.05 -3.22
CA GLY A 495 -25.82 -5.31 -2.60
C GLY A 495 -25.80 -5.50 -1.08
N GLY A 496 -24.79 -4.96 -0.38
CA GLY A 496 -24.62 -5.10 1.08
C GLY A 496 -23.94 -6.41 1.51
N ALA A 497 -23.55 -7.27 0.57
CA ALA A 497 -22.72 -8.44 0.80
C ALA A 497 -21.30 -8.19 0.27
N GLY A 498 -20.29 -8.63 1.02
CA GLY A 498 -18.91 -8.56 0.59
C GLY A 498 -18.52 -9.75 -0.29
N GLN A 499 -17.77 -9.50 -1.36
CA GLN A 499 -17.14 -10.51 -2.21
C GLN A 499 -15.62 -10.34 -2.23
N ILE A 500 -14.88 -11.44 -2.06
CA ILE A 500 -13.43 -11.47 -1.99
C ILE A 500 -12.86 -11.62 -3.40
N ASP A 501 -12.05 -10.65 -3.80
CA ASP A 501 -11.31 -10.67 -5.05
C ASP A 501 -9.99 -11.42 -4.89
N GLU A 502 -9.24 -11.12 -3.83
CA GLU A 502 -7.86 -11.60 -3.71
C GLU A 502 -7.44 -11.77 -2.25
N VAL A 503 -6.57 -12.76 -2.01
CA VAL A 503 -5.89 -13.01 -0.73
C VAL A 503 -4.38 -12.92 -0.98
N LEU A 504 -3.68 -12.07 -0.24
CA LEU A 504 -2.28 -11.74 -0.47
C LEU A 504 -1.41 -11.94 0.79
N PRO A 505 -0.13 -12.34 0.64
CA PRO A 505 0.79 -12.70 1.73
C PRO A 505 1.49 -11.51 2.42
N TYR A 506 0.84 -10.36 2.55
CA TYR A 506 1.39 -9.13 3.17
C TYR A 506 0.27 -8.19 3.61
N ASP A 507 0.56 -7.21 4.47
CA ASP A 507 -0.40 -6.36 5.19
C ASP A 507 -0.19 -4.83 4.97
N TRP A 508 0.54 -4.42 3.92
CA TRP A 508 0.97 -3.02 3.65
C TRP A 508 0.52 -2.52 2.24
N PRO A 509 0.35 -1.20 1.95
CA PRO A 509 -0.97 -0.66 1.59
C PRO A 509 -1.32 -0.57 0.09
N PHE A 510 -2.62 -0.69 -0.14
CA PHE A 510 -3.57 0.06 -1.01
C PHE A 510 -3.21 0.56 -2.43
N GLU A 511 -2.26 -0.02 -3.15
CA GLU A 511 -2.16 0.27 -4.60
C GLU A 511 -2.98 -0.71 -5.45
N SER A 512 -3.84 -0.15 -6.32
CA SER A 512 -4.72 -0.92 -7.20
C SER A 512 -3.90 -1.82 -8.12
N ALA A 513 -4.19 -3.12 -8.11
CA ALA A 513 -3.53 -4.13 -8.93
C ALA A 513 -2.07 -4.44 -8.63
N TYR A 514 -1.37 -3.81 -7.69
CA TYR A 514 0.04 -4.16 -7.44
C TYR A 514 0.23 -5.56 -6.84
N LEU A 515 1.33 -6.23 -7.19
CA LEU A 515 1.90 -7.34 -6.42
C LEU A 515 3.30 -6.95 -5.94
N ARG A 516 3.58 -7.18 -4.65
CA ARG A 516 4.93 -7.07 -4.12
C ARG A 516 5.67 -8.38 -4.33
N ARG A 517 6.90 -8.32 -4.85
CA ARG A 517 7.80 -9.49 -4.97
C ARG A 517 8.28 -10.03 -3.61
N TRP A 518 8.10 -9.25 -2.55
CA TRP A 518 8.73 -9.47 -1.24
C TRP A 518 7.70 -9.91 -0.21
N VAL A 519 7.47 -11.23 -0.12
CA VAL A 519 7.01 -11.83 1.13
C VAL A 519 8.26 -11.97 2.01
N ASN A 520 8.54 -10.96 2.82
CA ASN A 520 9.49 -11.12 3.92
C ASN A 520 8.68 -11.68 5.10
N GLY A 521 9.04 -12.87 5.57
CA GLY A 521 8.33 -13.54 6.67
C GLY A 521 8.11 -15.04 6.43
N PRO A 522 7.40 -15.71 7.36
CA PRO A 522 7.29 -17.16 7.39
C PRO A 522 6.52 -17.75 6.19
N GLY A 523 5.67 -16.96 5.52
CA GLY A 523 4.90 -17.39 4.34
C GLY A 523 5.71 -17.53 3.06
N ARG A 524 6.95 -17.00 3.00
CA ARG A 524 7.74 -16.94 1.75
C ARG A 524 7.93 -18.31 1.10
N ALA A 525 8.38 -19.29 1.88
CA ALA A 525 8.62 -20.63 1.37
C ALA A 525 7.32 -21.27 0.84
N GLY A 526 6.21 -21.09 1.56
CA GLY A 526 4.90 -21.63 1.17
C GLY A 526 4.36 -21.04 -0.12
N VAL A 527 4.57 -19.75 -0.39
CA VAL A 527 4.12 -19.14 -1.65
C VAL A 527 5.07 -19.42 -2.82
N GLN A 528 6.36 -19.66 -2.58
CA GLN A 528 7.34 -19.98 -3.64
C GLN A 528 7.44 -21.47 -3.96
N ALA A 529 6.95 -22.33 -3.07
CA ALA A 529 6.87 -23.76 -3.27
C ALA A 529 5.52 -24.31 -2.74
N PRO A 530 4.38 -23.87 -3.29
CA PRO A 530 3.08 -24.39 -2.89
C PRO A 530 2.95 -25.87 -3.30
N PRO A 531 2.11 -26.66 -2.62
CA PRO A 531 1.87 -28.04 -2.99
C PRO A 531 1.24 -28.13 -4.39
N PRO A 532 1.36 -29.27 -5.08
CA PRO A 532 0.68 -29.50 -6.34
C PRO A 532 -0.83 -29.19 -6.24
N PRO A 533 -1.44 -28.59 -7.28
CA PRO A 533 -2.87 -28.39 -7.37
C PRO A 533 -3.66 -29.69 -7.13
N ARG A 534 -4.78 -29.63 -6.42
CA ARG A 534 -5.66 -30.80 -6.23
C ARG A 534 -6.53 -31.10 -7.44
N VAL A 535 -6.56 -30.17 -8.39
CA VAL A 535 -7.28 -30.30 -9.66
C VAL A 535 -6.26 -30.30 -10.79
N PRO A 536 -6.46 -31.11 -11.85
CA PRO A 536 -5.56 -31.09 -12.99
C PRO A 536 -5.58 -29.71 -13.66
N LEU A 537 -4.41 -29.23 -14.04
CA LEU A 537 -4.27 -28.04 -14.88
C LEU A 537 -4.13 -28.49 -16.34
N GLY A 538 -4.72 -27.74 -17.27
CA GLY A 538 -4.44 -27.94 -18.70
C GLY A 538 -3.00 -27.52 -19.06
N PRO A 539 -2.54 -27.78 -20.29
CA PRO A 539 -1.15 -27.51 -20.71
C PRO A 539 -0.68 -26.06 -20.47
N VAL A 540 -1.58 -25.09 -20.64
CA VAL A 540 -1.32 -23.67 -20.37
C VAL A 540 -1.15 -23.43 -18.87
N GLY A 541 -2.07 -23.97 -18.06
CA GLY A 541 -2.03 -23.86 -16.61
C GLY A 541 -0.81 -24.54 -15.99
N GLU A 542 -0.40 -25.71 -16.50
CA GLU A 542 0.84 -26.38 -16.08
C GLU A 542 2.09 -25.56 -16.42
N SER A 543 2.11 -24.93 -17.58
CA SER A 543 3.21 -24.04 -17.99
C SER A 543 3.31 -22.82 -17.07
N LEU A 544 2.18 -22.18 -16.77
CA LEU A 544 2.09 -21.09 -15.78
C LEU A 544 2.59 -21.55 -14.40
N TRP A 545 2.15 -22.73 -13.95
CA TRP A 545 2.52 -23.30 -12.66
C TRP A 545 4.04 -23.49 -12.55
N ARG A 546 4.66 -24.06 -13.59
CA ARG A 546 6.09 -24.39 -13.60
C ARG A 546 6.98 -23.15 -13.65
N ASN A 547 6.64 -22.17 -14.49
CA ASN A 547 7.55 -21.07 -14.81
C ASN A 547 7.32 -19.83 -13.93
N ALA A 548 6.08 -19.52 -13.56
CA ALA A 548 5.77 -18.29 -12.83
C ALA A 548 5.98 -18.43 -11.31
N ILE A 549 5.75 -19.61 -10.72
CA ILE A 549 5.88 -19.83 -9.27
C ILE A 549 7.29 -19.51 -8.75
N PRO A 550 8.38 -20.02 -9.34
CA PRO A 550 9.73 -19.76 -8.82
C PRO A 550 10.11 -18.27 -8.86
N LEU A 551 9.57 -17.54 -9.83
CA LEU A 551 9.91 -16.13 -10.06
C LEU A 551 9.05 -15.17 -9.24
N PHE A 552 7.76 -15.49 -9.08
CA PHE A 552 6.75 -14.55 -8.59
C PHE A 552 5.83 -15.10 -7.50
N GLY A 553 5.92 -16.39 -7.18
CA GLY A 553 5.11 -17.06 -6.18
C GLY A 553 3.65 -17.29 -6.58
N LEU A 554 2.94 -18.02 -5.70
CA LEU A 554 1.56 -18.43 -5.88
C LEU A 554 0.59 -17.27 -6.19
N PRO A 555 0.64 -16.09 -5.54
CA PRO A 555 -0.31 -15.00 -5.83
C PRO A 555 -0.35 -14.59 -7.31
N THR A 556 0.82 -14.56 -7.95
CA THR A 556 0.92 -14.23 -9.39
C THR A 556 0.28 -15.30 -10.24
N VAL A 557 0.52 -16.58 -9.92
CA VAL A 557 -0.11 -17.71 -10.63
C VAL A 557 -1.62 -17.74 -10.44
N LEU A 558 -2.12 -17.39 -9.26
CA LEU A 558 -3.56 -17.29 -9.02
C LEU A 558 -4.21 -16.24 -9.92
N ARG A 559 -3.53 -15.11 -10.18
CA ARG A 559 -3.99 -14.12 -11.18
C ARG A 559 -3.92 -14.66 -12.60
N CYS A 560 -2.84 -15.35 -12.97
CA CYS A 560 -2.71 -15.95 -14.30
C CYS A 560 -3.82 -16.98 -14.56
N LEU A 561 -4.11 -17.86 -13.60
CA LEU A 561 -5.17 -18.86 -13.71
C LEU A 561 -6.56 -18.22 -13.71
N ALA A 562 -6.78 -17.17 -12.91
CA ALA A 562 -8.01 -16.40 -12.95
C ALA A 562 -8.22 -15.72 -14.32
N ALA A 563 -7.14 -15.26 -14.98
CA ALA A 563 -7.20 -14.73 -16.33
C ALA A 563 -7.45 -15.82 -17.38
N LEU A 564 -6.76 -16.97 -17.27
CA LEU A 564 -6.93 -18.13 -18.15
C LEU A 564 -8.38 -18.61 -18.16
N TRP A 565 -8.97 -18.84 -16.98
CA TRP A 565 -10.35 -19.33 -16.86
C TRP A 565 -11.42 -18.32 -17.22
N ARG A 566 -11.04 -17.10 -17.59
CA ARG A 566 -11.95 -16.09 -18.16
C ARG A 566 -11.95 -16.08 -19.68
N LEU A 567 -11.03 -16.79 -20.32
CA LEU A 567 -11.06 -16.91 -21.76
C LEU A 567 -12.35 -17.61 -22.18
N PRO A 568 -13.13 -17.01 -23.10
CA PRO A 568 -14.37 -17.62 -23.57
C PRO A 568 -14.13 -18.88 -24.41
N ASP A 569 -12.93 -19.00 -25.00
CA ASP A 569 -12.50 -20.10 -25.84
C ASP A 569 -10.99 -20.36 -25.62
N GLU A 570 -10.63 -21.17 -24.62
CA GLU A 570 -9.23 -21.50 -24.36
C GLU A 570 -8.61 -22.30 -25.51
N GLU A 571 -9.36 -23.26 -26.08
CA GLU A 571 -8.89 -24.15 -27.15
C GLU A 571 -8.53 -23.35 -28.41
N GLY A 572 -9.36 -22.41 -28.83
CA GLY A 572 -9.07 -21.55 -29.98
C GLY A 572 -7.81 -20.69 -29.78
N PHE A 573 -7.53 -20.22 -28.57
CA PHE A 573 -6.28 -19.50 -28.29
C PHE A 573 -5.06 -20.43 -28.28
N VAL A 574 -5.21 -21.66 -27.79
CA VAL A 574 -4.16 -22.68 -27.82
C VAL A 574 -3.84 -23.10 -29.25
N ASP A 575 -4.85 -23.25 -30.12
CA ASP A 575 -4.65 -23.61 -31.53
C ASP A 575 -3.90 -22.52 -32.31
N VAL A 576 -4.16 -21.24 -32.00
CA VAL A 576 -3.52 -20.10 -32.69
C VAL A 576 -2.09 -19.86 -32.20
N HIS A 577 -1.86 -19.87 -30.88
CA HIS A 577 -0.58 -19.42 -30.31
C HIS A 577 0.28 -20.58 -29.80
N GLY A 578 -0.31 -21.74 -29.51
CA GLY A 578 0.32 -22.82 -28.76
C GLY A 578 0.30 -22.55 -27.24
N PRO A 579 0.37 -23.61 -26.41
CA PRO A 579 0.15 -23.50 -24.97
C PRO A 579 1.24 -22.69 -24.22
N ALA A 580 2.50 -22.81 -24.64
CA ALA A 580 3.61 -22.09 -24.01
C ALA A 580 3.58 -20.58 -24.30
N VAL A 581 3.29 -20.19 -25.54
CA VAL A 581 3.16 -18.77 -25.93
C VAL A 581 1.95 -18.15 -25.24
N LEU A 582 0.83 -18.87 -25.18
CA LEU A 582 -0.38 -18.40 -24.48
C LEU A 582 -0.10 -18.20 -22.98
N ALA A 583 0.59 -19.13 -22.33
CA ALA A 583 1.00 -19.00 -20.93
C ALA A 583 1.92 -17.79 -20.71
N ALA A 584 2.94 -17.61 -21.55
CA ALA A 584 3.83 -16.45 -21.50
C ALA A 584 3.08 -15.12 -21.70
N GLY A 585 2.10 -15.09 -22.62
CA GLY A 585 1.23 -13.94 -22.85
C GLY A 585 0.36 -13.60 -21.65
N ILE A 586 -0.23 -14.61 -20.99
CA ILE A 586 -1.03 -14.42 -19.77
C ILE A 586 -0.14 -13.91 -18.62
N GLU A 587 1.02 -14.52 -18.40
CA GLU A 587 1.96 -14.07 -17.38
C GLU A 587 2.38 -12.61 -17.62
N ARG A 588 2.72 -12.27 -18.87
CA ARG A 588 3.06 -10.90 -19.26
C ARG A 588 1.94 -9.92 -18.95
N LEU A 589 0.71 -10.26 -19.31
CA LEU A 589 -0.48 -9.46 -19.06
C LEU A 589 -0.65 -9.21 -17.56
N VAL A 590 -0.52 -10.25 -16.74
CA VAL A 590 -0.63 -10.18 -15.28
C VAL A 590 0.52 -9.36 -14.68
N CYS A 591 1.78 -9.62 -15.05
CA CYS A 591 2.94 -8.88 -14.57
C CYS A 591 2.85 -7.39 -14.91
N ARG A 592 2.33 -7.05 -16.10
CA ARG A 592 2.05 -5.66 -16.50
C ARG A 592 1.08 -4.99 -15.54
N ARG A 593 -0.04 -5.64 -15.24
CA ARG A 593 -1.06 -5.10 -14.32
C ARG A 593 -0.60 -5.07 -12.88
N ALA A 594 0.20 -6.05 -12.50
CA ALA A 594 0.81 -6.16 -11.20
C ALA A 594 1.92 -5.13 -10.93
N ASN A 595 2.24 -4.29 -11.94
CA ASN A 595 3.37 -3.38 -11.96
C ASN A 595 4.68 -4.04 -11.52
N LEU A 596 4.90 -5.28 -11.96
CA LEU A 596 6.13 -6.01 -11.68
C LEU A 596 7.22 -5.54 -12.64
N THR A 597 8.39 -5.19 -12.09
CA THR A 597 9.53 -4.70 -12.92
C THR A 597 10.21 -5.80 -13.74
N THR A 598 9.88 -7.06 -13.46
CA THR A 598 10.28 -8.28 -14.17
C THR A 598 9.05 -8.94 -14.78
N GLY A 599 9.21 -9.71 -15.86
CA GLY A 599 8.09 -10.20 -16.67
C GLY A 599 7.83 -9.30 -17.89
N ARG A 600 8.90 -8.70 -18.43
CA ARG A 600 8.90 -8.05 -19.75
C ARG A 600 8.75 -9.14 -20.82
N PHE A 601 8.42 -8.74 -22.05
CA PHE A 601 8.25 -9.67 -23.16
C PHE A 601 9.47 -10.58 -23.35
N ALA A 602 10.69 -10.03 -23.32
CA ALA A 602 11.92 -10.81 -23.38
C ALA A 602 12.08 -11.79 -22.20
N ASP A 603 11.78 -11.36 -20.97
CA ASP A 603 11.93 -12.19 -19.77
C ASP A 603 11.03 -13.43 -19.84
N VAL A 604 9.75 -13.23 -20.18
CA VAL A 604 8.78 -14.33 -20.29
C VAL A 604 9.05 -15.20 -21.51
N ALA A 605 9.51 -14.63 -22.62
CA ALA A 605 9.89 -15.39 -23.80
C ALA A 605 11.01 -16.40 -23.47
N VAL A 606 12.05 -15.93 -22.77
CA VAL A 606 13.14 -16.78 -22.28
C VAL A 606 12.64 -17.82 -21.28
N ALA A 607 11.83 -17.42 -20.29
CA ALA A 607 11.33 -18.33 -19.25
C ALA A 607 10.47 -19.48 -19.81
N TYR A 608 9.75 -19.24 -20.90
CA TYR A 608 8.90 -20.25 -21.55
C TYR A 608 9.55 -20.90 -22.78
N GLY A 609 10.75 -20.49 -23.17
CA GLY A 609 11.46 -21.03 -24.34
C GLY A 609 10.75 -20.74 -25.66
N VAL A 610 10.19 -19.53 -25.82
CA VAL A 610 9.43 -19.10 -26.99
C VAL A 610 9.95 -17.78 -27.56
N GLU A 611 9.56 -17.44 -28.79
CA GLU A 611 9.95 -16.18 -29.44
C GLU A 611 9.22 -14.97 -28.86
N GLU A 612 9.92 -13.87 -28.60
CA GLU A 612 9.34 -12.64 -28.04
C GLU A 612 8.20 -12.09 -28.90
N ALA A 613 8.34 -12.16 -30.23
CA ALA A 613 7.33 -11.69 -31.17
C ALA A 613 6.00 -12.47 -31.04
N ALA A 614 6.08 -13.78 -30.76
CA ALA A 614 4.90 -14.62 -30.55
C ALA A 614 4.18 -14.24 -29.24
N VAL A 615 4.94 -13.96 -28.17
CA VAL A 615 4.37 -13.48 -26.90
C VAL A 615 3.66 -12.13 -27.09
N ARG A 616 4.24 -11.22 -27.88
CA ARG A 616 3.63 -9.92 -28.20
C ARG A 616 2.31 -10.08 -28.97
N ALA A 617 2.23 -11.02 -29.91
CA ALA A 617 1.01 -11.33 -30.63
C ALA A 617 -0.08 -11.88 -29.69
N ALA A 618 0.27 -12.86 -28.84
CA ALA A 618 -0.65 -13.42 -27.85
C ALA A 618 -1.15 -12.36 -26.84
N ASP A 619 -0.26 -11.52 -26.29
CA ASP A 619 -0.65 -10.42 -25.38
C ASP A 619 -1.66 -9.47 -26.03
N ALA A 620 -1.46 -9.10 -27.30
CA ALA A 620 -2.35 -8.20 -28.01
C ALA A 620 -3.77 -8.77 -28.15
N ASP A 621 -3.90 -10.07 -28.43
CA ASP A 621 -5.20 -10.72 -28.56
C ASP A 621 -5.87 -10.99 -27.20
N LEU A 622 -5.08 -11.40 -26.20
CA LEU A 622 -5.53 -11.52 -24.81
C LEU A 622 -6.05 -10.19 -24.26
N GLN A 623 -5.37 -9.08 -24.56
CA GLN A 623 -5.77 -7.75 -24.08
C GLN A 623 -7.09 -7.29 -24.70
N LYS A 624 -7.35 -7.60 -25.98
CA LYS A 624 -8.65 -7.35 -26.62
C LYS A 624 -9.77 -8.19 -26.01
N CYS A 625 -9.47 -9.45 -25.67
CA CYS A 625 -10.43 -10.42 -25.16
C CYS A 625 -10.79 -10.17 -23.69
N LEU A 626 -9.80 -10.13 -22.81
CA LEU A 626 -10.01 -10.09 -21.36
C LEU A 626 -10.42 -8.71 -20.84
N GLN A 627 -10.19 -7.65 -21.63
CA GLN A 627 -10.53 -6.24 -21.34
C GLN A 627 -10.33 -5.88 -19.86
N LEU A 628 -9.18 -6.26 -19.30
CA LEU A 628 -8.90 -6.00 -17.90
C LEU A 628 -8.90 -4.46 -17.72
N GLY A 629 -9.92 -3.94 -17.03
CA GLY A 629 -10.17 -2.50 -16.84
C GLY A 629 -9.71 -2.01 -15.45
N PRO A 630 -9.70 -0.69 -15.20
CA PRO A 630 -9.27 -0.10 -13.92
C PRO A 630 -10.20 -0.43 -12.74
N GLN A 631 -11.41 -0.93 -13.00
CA GLN A 631 -12.37 -1.34 -11.97
C GLN A 631 -12.15 -2.75 -11.41
N ARG A 632 -11.03 -3.42 -11.74
CA ARG A 632 -10.70 -4.74 -11.19
C ARG A 632 -9.28 -4.74 -10.67
N TRP A 633 -9.11 -5.32 -9.47
CA TRP A 633 -7.88 -5.26 -8.66
C TRP A 633 -6.76 -6.19 -9.14
N TRP A 634 -6.89 -6.84 -10.30
CA TRP A 634 -5.91 -7.83 -10.77
C TRP A 634 -5.88 -7.94 -12.30
#